data_AF-A0A1G2DWB2-F1
#
_entry.id   AF-A0A1G2DWB2-F1
#
_cell.length_a   1.000
_cell.length_b   1.000
_cell.length_c   1.000
_cell.angle_alpha   90.00
_cell.angle_beta   90.00
_cell.angle_gamma   90.00
#
_symmetry.space_group_name_H-M   'P 1'
#
loop_
_entity.id
_entity.type
_entity.pdbx_description
1 polymer ?
#
loop_
_entity_poly.entity_id
_entity_poly.type
_entity_poly.pdbx_seq_one_letter_code
_entity_poly.pdbx_strand_id
1 'polypeptide(L)'
;MLYTGKGDNGTTKLYCCDQRISKSSAISEALGVTDETNSLLGVLKMRAGEMKAIDGLTYHELLSDVQQDLFVVQAQLAGAEKHIDKARVEKIEHWVGLIEKELPPITSFFVSGGTELGALADYARTVARRAERRVVAAMDEGMGNEKPPMLAYM
;
A
#
# COMPACT_ATOMS: atom_id res chain seq x y z
N MET A 1 24.79 5.48 4.82
CA MET A 1 25.32 4.11 4.60
C MET A 1 24.15 3.23 4.18
N LEU A 2 24.17 2.66 2.97
CA LEU A 2 23.03 1.89 2.43
C LEU A 2 22.97 0.44 2.93
N TYR A 3 24.11 -0.18 3.23
CA TYR A 3 24.21 -1.56 3.71
C TYR A 3 25.03 -1.61 5.01
N THR A 4 24.58 -2.42 5.99
CA THR A 4 25.22 -2.49 7.31
C THR A 4 25.66 -3.90 7.75
N GLY A 5 25.24 -4.96 7.05
CA GLY A 5 25.48 -6.37 7.43
C GLY A 5 24.80 -6.82 8.74
N LYS A 6 24.19 -5.91 9.50
CA LYS A 6 23.59 -6.21 10.81
C LYS A 6 22.46 -7.23 10.76
N GLY A 7 21.88 -7.50 9.59
CA GLY A 7 20.75 -8.42 9.43
C GLY A 7 21.12 -9.77 8.82
N ASP A 8 22.41 -10.07 8.63
CA ASP A 8 22.86 -11.26 7.89
C ASP A 8 22.57 -12.57 8.64
N ASN A 9 22.38 -12.49 9.95
CA ASN A 9 21.94 -13.62 10.78
C ASN A 9 20.42 -13.86 10.73
N GLY A 10 19.69 -13.27 9.79
CA GLY A 10 18.25 -13.48 9.60
C GLY A 10 17.33 -12.64 10.48
N THR A 11 17.86 -11.68 11.23
CA THR A 11 17.06 -10.80 12.12
C THR A 11 17.10 -9.34 11.67
N THR A 12 16.14 -8.53 12.13
CA THR A 12 16.07 -7.08 11.89
C THR A 12 15.58 -6.32 13.14
N LYS A 13 15.63 -4.99 13.12
CA LYS A 13 15.02 -4.12 14.15
C LYS A 13 13.86 -3.33 13.56
N LEU A 14 12.81 -3.12 14.34
CA LEU A 14 11.76 -2.14 14.03
C LEU A 14 12.19 -0.74 14.51
N TYR A 15 11.48 0.30 14.06
CA TYR A 15 11.88 1.70 14.27
C TYR A 15 11.99 2.08 15.76
N CYS A 16 11.01 1.65 16.58
CA CYS A 16 10.95 1.94 18.02
C CYS A 16 11.29 0.73 18.91
N CYS A 17 11.86 -0.34 18.36
CA CYS A 17 12.08 -1.57 19.13
C CYS A 17 13.58 -1.91 19.18
N ASP A 18 14.11 -1.98 20.40
CA ASP A 18 15.49 -2.42 20.63
C ASP A 18 15.67 -3.93 20.45
N GLN A 19 14.58 -4.68 20.58
CA GLN A 19 14.57 -6.11 20.32
C GLN A 19 14.69 -6.40 18.82
N ARG A 20 15.47 -7.42 18.51
CA ARG A 20 15.59 -7.94 17.15
C ARG A 20 14.50 -8.98 16.91
N ILE A 21 13.85 -8.89 15.76
CA ILE A 21 12.81 -9.84 15.31
C ILE A 21 13.33 -10.67 14.14
N SER A 22 12.73 -11.84 13.92
CA SER A 22 12.99 -12.61 12.70
C SER A 22 12.55 -11.82 11.47
N LYS A 23 13.34 -11.85 10.39
CA LYS A 23 12.92 -11.34 9.07
C LYS A 23 11.72 -12.08 8.47
N SER A 24 11.37 -13.25 9.02
CA SER A 24 10.20 -14.04 8.64
C SER A 24 8.97 -13.80 9.54
N SER A 25 9.03 -12.83 10.47
CA SER A 25 7.89 -12.50 11.33
C SER A 25 6.74 -11.87 10.52
N ALA A 26 5.50 -11.97 11.02
CA ALA A 26 4.33 -11.41 10.34
C ALA A 26 4.47 -9.91 10.05
N ILE A 27 5.03 -9.14 10.99
CA ILE A 27 5.28 -7.72 10.77
C ILE A 27 6.32 -7.44 9.67
N SER A 28 7.37 -8.28 9.56
CA SER A 28 8.37 -8.13 8.50
C SER A 28 7.76 -8.45 7.13
N GLU A 29 6.91 -9.47 7.05
CA GLU A 29 6.16 -9.82 5.85
C GLU A 29 5.16 -8.71 5.47
N ALA A 30 4.44 -8.13 6.43
CA ALA A 30 3.52 -7.01 6.19
C ALA A 30 4.24 -5.78 5.63
N LEU A 31 5.39 -5.41 6.24
CA LEU A 31 6.25 -4.33 5.74
C LEU A 31 6.75 -4.61 4.32
N GLY A 32 7.19 -5.84 4.06
CA GLY A 32 7.73 -6.25 2.75
C GLY A 32 6.69 -6.21 1.64
N VAL A 33 5.49 -6.77 1.85
CA VAL A 33 4.44 -6.77 0.81
C VAL A 33 3.82 -5.38 0.63
N THR A 34 3.77 -4.55 1.67
CA THR A 34 3.39 -3.13 1.53
C THR A 34 4.42 -2.37 0.66
N ASP A 35 5.71 -2.64 0.86
CA ASP A 35 6.79 -2.08 0.03
C ASP A 35 6.72 -2.55 -1.43
N GLU A 36 6.37 -3.82 -1.64
CA GLU A 36 6.15 -4.41 -2.96
C GLU A 36 4.98 -3.72 -3.68
N THR A 37 3.88 -3.45 -2.96
CA THR A 37 2.74 -2.69 -3.48
C THR A 37 3.17 -1.28 -3.89
N ASN A 38 3.89 -0.59 -2.99
CA ASN A 38 4.36 0.78 -3.23
C ASN A 38 5.33 0.85 -4.44
N SER A 39 6.23 -0.14 -4.57
CA SER A 39 7.17 -0.26 -5.69
C SER A 39 6.45 -0.49 -7.02
N LEU A 40 5.44 -1.36 -7.04
CA LEU A 40 4.66 -1.64 -8.25
C LEU A 40 3.81 -0.44 -8.68
N LEU A 41 3.24 0.32 -7.73
CA LEU A 41 2.60 1.60 -8.02
C LEU A 41 3.59 2.61 -8.59
N GLY A 42 4.86 2.60 -8.17
CA GLY A 42 5.92 3.40 -8.78
C GLY A 42 6.15 3.08 -10.26
N VAL A 43 6.10 1.81 -10.64
CA VAL A 43 6.18 1.40 -12.06
C VAL A 43 4.96 1.92 -12.83
N LEU A 44 3.76 1.70 -12.29
CA LEU A 44 2.51 2.18 -12.91
C LEU A 44 2.53 3.70 -13.08
N LYS A 45 2.99 4.43 -12.06
CA LYS A 45 3.14 5.89 -12.05
C LYS A 45 4.03 6.37 -13.18
N MET A 46 5.22 5.78 -13.32
CA MET A 46 6.17 6.14 -14.38
C MET A 46 5.66 5.80 -15.78
N ARG A 47 4.88 4.72 -15.91
CA ARG A 47 4.29 4.32 -17.20
C ARG A 47 3.12 5.21 -17.61
N ALA A 48 2.31 5.65 -16.65
CA ALA A 48 1.18 6.54 -16.91
C ALA A 48 1.62 7.98 -17.20
N GLY A 49 2.69 8.45 -16.54
CA GLY A 49 3.22 9.80 -16.72
C GLY A 49 2.16 10.88 -16.44
N GLU A 50 2.14 11.92 -17.27
CA GLU A 50 1.22 13.06 -17.13
C GLU A 50 -0.16 12.82 -17.77
N MET A 51 -0.54 11.56 -17.99
CA MET A 51 -1.89 11.23 -18.42
C MET A 51 -2.90 11.72 -17.37
N LYS A 52 -3.93 12.42 -17.82
CA LYS A 52 -5.02 12.88 -16.95
C LYS A 52 -5.71 11.67 -16.30
N ALA A 53 -5.90 11.76 -14.99
CA ALA A 53 -6.70 10.86 -14.22
C ALA A 53 -8.04 11.55 -13.90
N ILE A 54 -8.36 11.70 -12.63
CA ILE A 54 -9.60 12.30 -12.10
C ILE A 54 -9.28 13.60 -11.35
N ASP A 55 -10.32 14.39 -11.04
CA ASP A 55 -10.22 15.59 -10.19
C ASP A 55 -9.16 16.62 -10.65
N GLY A 56 -8.91 16.68 -11.95
CA GLY A 56 -7.87 17.55 -12.53
C GLY A 56 -6.43 17.07 -12.32
N LEU A 57 -6.22 15.95 -11.63
CA LEU A 57 -4.91 15.35 -11.37
C LEU A 57 -4.42 14.51 -12.56
N THR A 58 -3.11 14.37 -12.68
CA THR A 58 -2.50 13.31 -13.50
C THR A 58 -2.38 12.01 -12.70
N TYR A 59 -2.23 10.87 -13.38
CA TYR A 59 -1.90 9.61 -12.71
C TYR A 59 -0.58 9.71 -11.93
N HIS A 60 0.37 10.53 -12.39
CA HIS A 60 1.60 10.76 -11.67
C HIS A 60 1.35 11.40 -10.29
N GLU A 61 0.51 12.44 -10.23
CA GLU A 61 0.16 13.13 -8.98
C GLU A 61 -0.65 12.23 -8.05
N LEU A 62 -1.71 11.61 -8.57
CA LEU A 62 -2.58 10.71 -7.81
C LEU A 62 -1.79 9.55 -7.19
N LEU A 63 -0.97 8.85 -7.99
CA LEU A 63 -0.19 7.72 -7.50
C LEU A 63 0.94 8.18 -6.57
N SER A 64 1.51 9.38 -6.75
CA SER A 64 2.51 9.90 -5.80
C SER A 64 1.92 10.10 -4.41
N ASP A 65 0.69 10.57 -4.33
CA ASP A 65 -0.03 10.73 -3.07
C ASP A 65 -0.31 9.36 -2.42
N VAL A 66 -0.81 8.38 -3.18
CA VAL A 66 -1.02 7.01 -2.68
C VAL A 66 0.28 6.36 -2.20
N GLN A 67 1.40 6.55 -2.91
CA GLN A 67 2.71 6.04 -2.49
C GLN A 67 3.20 6.68 -1.17
N GLN A 68 2.90 7.97 -0.96
CA GLN A 68 3.22 8.68 0.28
C GLN A 68 2.40 8.15 1.46
N ASP A 69 1.14 7.83 1.23
CA ASP A 69 0.25 7.24 2.22
C ASP A 69 0.66 5.80 2.56
N LEU A 70 1.05 4.98 1.58
CA LEU A 70 1.62 3.65 1.83
C LEU A 70 2.93 3.73 2.63
N PHE A 71 3.74 4.77 2.43
CA PHE A 71 4.92 5.00 3.27
C PHE A 71 4.53 5.32 4.73
N VAL A 72 3.43 6.05 4.95
CA VAL A 72 2.86 6.27 6.29
C VAL A 72 2.38 4.96 6.90
N VAL A 73 1.71 4.09 6.13
CA VAL A 73 1.33 2.74 6.56
C VAL A 73 2.56 1.95 7.02
N GLN A 74 3.63 1.92 6.23
CA GLN A 74 4.88 1.24 6.59
C GLN A 74 5.50 1.81 7.88
N ALA A 75 5.51 3.14 8.03
CA ALA A 75 6.03 3.78 9.24
C ALA A 75 5.21 3.39 10.48
N GLN A 76 3.88 3.39 10.38
CA GLN A 76 2.97 2.98 11.45
C GLN A 76 3.20 1.50 11.84
N LEU A 77 3.29 0.60 10.85
CA LEU A 77 3.60 -0.82 11.07
C LEU A 77 4.96 -1.01 11.75
N ALA A 78 5.96 -0.19 11.40
CA ALA A 78 7.27 -0.22 12.03
C ALA A 78 7.30 0.38 13.45
N GLY A 79 6.17 0.90 13.95
CA GLY A 79 6.02 1.47 15.28
C GLY A 79 6.38 2.96 15.39
N ALA A 80 6.47 3.69 14.28
CA ALA A 80 6.62 5.15 14.30
C ALA A 80 5.31 5.84 14.69
N GLU A 81 5.40 7.04 15.26
CA GLU A 81 4.23 7.89 15.56
C GLU A 81 3.72 8.58 14.29
N LYS A 82 3.27 7.76 13.34
CA LYS A 82 2.68 8.14 12.05
C LYS A 82 1.43 7.29 11.88
N HIS A 83 0.35 7.91 11.42
CA HIS A 83 -0.93 7.25 11.32
C HIS A 83 -1.62 7.63 10.02
N ILE A 84 -2.27 6.64 9.40
CA ILE A 84 -3.35 6.94 8.47
C ILE A 84 -4.50 7.51 9.28
N ASP A 85 -4.93 8.72 8.92
CA ASP A 85 -6.08 9.38 9.52
C ASP A 85 -7.33 9.16 8.64
N LYS A 86 -8.48 9.58 9.17
CA LYS A 86 -9.75 9.47 8.47
C LYS A 86 -9.77 10.31 7.17
N ALA A 87 -9.07 11.43 7.13
CA ALA A 87 -9.05 12.31 5.96
C ALA A 87 -8.37 11.65 4.76
N ARG A 88 -7.31 10.86 4.98
CA ARG A 88 -6.67 10.06 3.93
C ARG A 88 -7.59 8.97 3.37
N VAL A 89 -8.36 8.31 4.24
CA VAL A 89 -9.37 7.32 3.83
C VAL A 89 -10.45 8.00 2.97
N GLU A 90 -11.04 9.08 3.48
CA GLU A 90 -12.09 9.85 2.78
C GLU A 90 -11.61 10.37 1.42
N LYS A 91 -10.34 10.75 1.30
CA LYS A 91 -9.73 11.18 0.03
C LYS A 91 -9.68 10.04 -1.01
N ILE A 92 -9.26 8.83 -0.62
CA ILE A 92 -9.30 7.68 -1.53
C ILE A 92 -10.74 7.30 -1.88
N GLU A 93 -11.65 7.27 -0.91
CA GLU A 93 -13.07 6.99 -1.16
C GLU A 93 -13.68 7.99 -2.15
N HIS A 94 -13.31 9.27 -2.03
CA HIS A 94 -13.70 10.31 -2.97
C HIS A 94 -13.21 9.99 -4.39
N TRP A 95 -11.94 9.64 -4.54
CA TRP A 95 -11.35 9.27 -5.84
C TRP A 95 -11.97 8.02 -6.44
N VAL A 96 -12.20 6.97 -5.65
CA VAL A 96 -12.93 5.77 -6.07
C VAL A 96 -14.31 6.17 -6.59
N GLY A 97 -15.04 7.00 -5.85
CA GLY A 97 -16.37 7.46 -6.26
C GLY A 97 -16.37 8.33 -7.52
N LEU A 98 -15.27 9.02 -7.87
CA LEU A 98 -15.12 9.70 -9.15
C LEU A 98 -14.89 8.72 -10.29
N ILE A 99 -14.01 7.73 -10.09
CA ILE A 99 -13.73 6.68 -11.08
C ILE A 99 -14.98 5.85 -11.37
N GLU A 100 -15.73 5.45 -10.35
CA GLU A 100 -16.96 4.67 -10.50
C GLU A 100 -18.01 5.37 -11.36
N LYS A 101 -18.06 6.71 -11.33
CA LYS A 101 -18.99 7.50 -12.16
C LYS A 101 -18.63 7.49 -13.65
N GLU A 102 -17.38 7.20 -13.99
CA GLU A 102 -16.92 7.09 -15.38
C GLU A 102 -17.12 5.68 -15.95
N LEU A 103 -17.34 4.68 -15.09
CA LEU A 103 -17.52 3.30 -15.49
C LEU A 103 -18.97 3.01 -15.90
N PRO A 104 -19.18 2.23 -16.98
CA PRO A 104 -20.51 1.66 -17.22
C PRO A 104 -20.90 0.69 -16.08
N PRO A 105 -22.19 0.39 -15.91
CA PRO A 105 -22.64 -0.57 -14.90
C PRO A 105 -21.86 -1.90 -14.99
N ILE A 106 -21.23 -2.30 -13.89
CA ILE A 106 -20.45 -3.54 -13.81
C ILE A 106 -21.43 -4.71 -13.63
N THR A 107 -21.71 -5.44 -14.71
CA THR A 107 -22.66 -6.57 -14.71
C THR A 107 -21.99 -7.95 -14.67
N SER A 108 -20.66 -8.00 -14.77
CA SER A 108 -19.89 -9.25 -14.76
C SER A 108 -18.47 -9.03 -14.23
N PHE A 109 -17.80 -10.12 -13.86
CA PHE A 109 -16.36 -10.08 -13.64
C PHE A 109 -15.62 -9.79 -14.94
N PHE A 110 -14.45 -9.15 -14.81
CA PHE A 110 -13.54 -8.90 -15.92
C PHE A 110 -12.26 -9.72 -15.76
N VAL A 111 -11.69 -10.11 -16.89
CA VAL A 111 -10.35 -10.69 -16.93
C VAL A 111 -9.36 -9.52 -16.90
N SER A 112 -8.34 -9.63 -16.06
CA SER A 112 -7.36 -8.57 -15.90
C SER A 112 -6.61 -8.24 -17.18
N GLY A 113 -6.36 -6.95 -17.40
CA GLY A 113 -5.71 -6.41 -18.58
C GLY A 113 -6.62 -5.58 -19.50
N GLY A 114 -6.41 -5.70 -20.81
CA GLY A 114 -7.07 -4.88 -21.84
C GLY A 114 -6.19 -3.74 -22.36
N THR A 115 -5.37 -3.14 -21.48
CA THR A 115 -4.25 -2.26 -21.85
C THR A 115 -3.05 -2.57 -20.99
N GLU A 116 -1.85 -2.13 -21.40
CA GLU A 116 -0.64 -2.31 -20.59
C GLU A 116 -0.78 -1.66 -19.21
N LEU A 117 -1.29 -0.42 -19.15
CA LEU A 117 -1.56 0.28 -17.89
C LEU A 117 -2.63 -0.41 -17.06
N GLY A 118 -3.71 -0.88 -17.68
CA GLY A 118 -4.77 -1.63 -17.00
C GLY A 118 -4.24 -2.93 -16.38
N ALA A 119 -3.41 -3.67 -17.12
CA ALA A 119 -2.78 -4.89 -16.62
C ALA A 119 -1.84 -4.62 -15.42
N LEU A 120 -1.07 -3.53 -15.47
CA LEU A 120 -0.22 -3.12 -14.35
C LEU A 120 -1.05 -2.70 -13.13
N ALA A 121 -2.15 -1.97 -13.32
CA ALA A 121 -3.07 -1.58 -12.26
C ALA A 121 -3.76 -2.80 -11.62
N ASP A 122 -4.18 -3.77 -12.44
CA ASP A 122 -4.71 -5.04 -11.97
C ASP A 122 -3.69 -5.83 -11.16
N TYR A 123 -2.44 -5.87 -11.61
CA TYR A 123 -1.38 -6.52 -10.85
C TYR A 123 -1.17 -5.82 -9.51
N ALA A 124 -1.08 -4.49 -9.50
CA ALA A 124 -0.98 -3.68 -8.29
C ALA A 124 -2.13 -3.96 -7.31
N ARG A 125 -3.38 -4.02 -7.80
CA ARG A 125 -4.56 -4.38 -7.02
C ARG A 125 -4.40 -5.75 -6.34
N THR A 126 -3.88 -6.76 -7.02
CA THR A 126 -3.69 -8.09 -6.40
C THR A 126 -2.61 -8.09 -5.32
N VAL A 127 -1.53 -7.31 -5.49
CA VAL A 127 -0.45 -7.18 -4.51
C VAL A 127 -0.93 -6.36 -3.30
N ALA A 128 -1.71 -5.30 -3.52
CA ALA A 128 -2.34 -4.51 -2.46
C ALA A 128 -3.23 -5.39 -1.56
N ARG A 129 -4.09 -6.22 -2.17
CA ARG A 129 -4.89 -7.21 -1.41
C ARG A 129 -4.05 -8.24 -0.67
N ARG A 130 -2.86 -8.57 -1.18
CA ARG A 130 -1.91 -9.43 -0.46
C ARG A 130 -1.31 -8.69 0.74
N ALA A 131 -0.94 -7.42 0.58
CA ALA A 131 -0.45 -6.56 1.65
C ALA A 131 -1.50 -6.43 2.76
N GLU A 132 -2.76 -6.14 2.41
CA GLU A 132 -3.90 -6.07 3.33
C GLU A 132 -3.97 -7.31 4.23
N ARG A 133 -3.96 -8.52 3.64
CA ARG A 133 -3.98 -9.78 4.41
C ARG A 133 -2.77 -9.96 5.32
N ARG A 134 -1.59 -9.48 4.91
CA ARG A 134 -0.37 -9.56 5.75
C ARG A 134 -0.40 -8.54 6.88
N VAL A 135 -0.93 -7.35 6.63
CA VAL A 135 -1.17 -6.34 7.67
C VAL A 135 -2.15 -6.87 8.71
N VAL A 136 -3.28 -7.45 8.28
CA VAL A 136 -4.24 -8.10 9.20
C VAL A 136 -3.56 -9.18 10.04
N ALA A 137 -2.79 -10.07 9.42
CA ALA A 137 -2.06 -11.12 10.15
C ALA A 137 -1.06 -10.56 11.17
N ALA A 138 -0.32 -9.50 10.82
CA ALA A 138 0.60 -8.84 11.73
C ALA A 138 -0.11 -8.15 12.90
N MET A 139 -1.30 -7.59 12.65
CA MET A 139 -2.13 -7.00 13.68
C MET A 139 -2.66 -8.04 14.66
N ASP A 140 -3.18 -9.16 14.17
CA ASP A 140 -3.69 -10.26 14.99
C ASP A 140 -2.62 -10.80 15.98
N GLU A 141 -1.33 -10.67 15.66
CA GLU A 141 -0.21 -11.10 16.50
C GLU A 141 0.25 -10.06 17.55
N GLY A 142 -0.11 -8.78 17.44
CA GLY A 142 0.51 -7.77 18.31
C GLY A 142 -0.03 -6.34 18.31
N MET A 143 -1.02 -6.00 17.48
CA MET A 143 -1.70 -4.71 17.50
C MET A 143 -3.15 -4.96 17.93
N GLY A 144 -3.55 -4.45 19.10
CA GLY A 144 -4.82 -4.81 19.75
C GLY A 144 -6.10 -4.64 18.91
N ASN A 145 -7.24 -5.04 19.49
CA ASN A 145 -8.52 -5.28 18.80
C ASN A 145 -9.21 -4.08 18.08
N GLU A 146 -8.63 -2.88 18.07
CA GLU A 146 -9.23 -1.77 17.31
C GLU A 146 -8.83 -1.85 15.84
N LYS A 147 -9.80 -1.71 14.92
CA LYS A 147 -9.53 -1.60 13.48
C LYS A 147 -9.07 -0.17 13.18
N PRO A 148 -7.78 0.09 12.95
CA PRO A 148 -7.29 1.43 12.67
C PRO A 148 -7.77 1.88 11.28
N PRO A 149 -7.87 3.21 11.02
CA PRO A 149 -8.12 3.74 9.68
C PRO A 149 -7.17 3.19 8.61
N MET A 150 -5.97 2.74 8.99
CA MET A 150 -5.05 2.02 8.12
C MET A 150 -5.70 0.83 7.40
N LEU A 151 -6.50 0.00 8.10
CA LEU A 151 -7.15 -1.15 7.47
C LEU A 151 -8.25 -0.76 6.49
N ALA A 152 -8.88 0.40 6.68
CA ALA A 152 -9.86 0.92 5.73
C ALA A 152 -9.18 1.53 4.48
N TYR A 153 -7.95 2.01 4.64
CA TYR A 153 -7.15 2.56 3.55
C TYR A 153 -6.56 1.49 2.63
N MET A 154 -6.16 0.35 3.20
CA MET A 154 -5.58 -0.80 2.48
C MET A 154 -6.62 -1.56 1.67
#